data_AF-A0A7V4B0J4-F1
#
_entry.id   AF-A0A7V4B0J4-F1
#
_cell.length_a   1.000
_cell.length_b   1.000
_cell.length_c   1.000
_cell.angle_alpha   90.00
_cell.angle_beta   90.00
_cell.angle_gamma   90.00
#
_symmetry.space_group_name_H-M   'P 1'
#
loop_
_entity.id
_entity.type
_entity.pdbx_description
1 polymer ?
#
loop_
_entity_poly.entity_id
_entity_poly.type
_entity_poly.pdbx_seq_one_letter_code
_entity_poly.pdbx_strand_id
1 'polypeptide(L)' 'MDTATKERNTRRVDCTFRVLDAMEDIRDIWRDTAPLQDLDEAQRDKVLKKIGAARKALDQLEGLL' A
#
# COMPACT_ATOMS: atom_id res chain seq x y z
N MET A 1 29.64 2.39 0.53
CA MET A 1 28.47 1.59 0.91
C MET A 1 28.54 0.29 0.12
N ASP A 2 28.52 -0.87 0.78
CA ASP A 2 28.58 -2.15 0.07
C ASP A 2 27.30 -2.35 -0.77
N THR A 3 27.40 -3.16 -1.82
CA THR A 3 26.33 -3.41 -2.79
C THR A 3 25.07 -3.97 -2.11
N ALA A 4 25.23 -4.82 -1.10
CA ALA A 4 24.11 -5.44 -0.39
C ALA A 4 23.31 -4.42 0.44
N THR A 5 24.01 -3.49 1.10
CA THR A 5 23.38 -2.36 1.80
C THR A 5 22.61 -1.46 0.83
N LYS A 6 23.14 -1.25 -0.38
CA LYS A 6 22.47 -0.46 -1.42
C LYS A 6 21.20 -1.14 -1.90
N GLU A 7 21.28 -2.42 -2.24
CA GLU A 7 20.12 -3.20 -2.69
C GLU A 7 19.03 -3.30 -1.62
N ARG A 8 19.42 -3.52 -0.35
CA ARG A 8 18.46 -3.51 0.77
C ARG A 8 17.77 -2.16 0.91
N ASN A 9 18.51 -1.06 0.86
CA ASN A 9 17.93 0.28 0.99
C ASN A 9 17.01 0.62 -0.19
N THR A 10 17.37 0.26 -1.42
CA THR A 10 16.48 0.40 -2.58
C THR A 10 15.18 -0.38 -2.36
N ARG A 11 15.26 -1.64 -1.91
CA ARG A 11 14.07 -2.44 -1.62
C ARG A 11 13.20 -1.85 -0.52
N ARG A 12 13.81 -1.29 0.54
CA ARG A 12 13.06 -0.59 1.60
C ARG A 12 12.26 0.58 1.01
N VAL A 13 12.90 1.42 0.20
CA VAL A 13 12.25 2.56 -0.46
C VAL A 13 11.11 2.08 -1.37
N ASP A 14 11.34 1.05 -2.19
CA ASP A 14 10.31 0.49 -3.09
C ASP A 14 9.11 -0.05 -2.32
N CYS A 15 9.34 -0.76 -1.20
CA CYS A 15 8.24 -1.26 -0.37
C CYS A 15 7.46 -0.11 0.26
N THR A 16 8.13 0.93 0.75
CA THR A 16 7.48 2.12 1.28
C THR A 16 6.59 2.80 0.25
N PHE A 17 7.06 3.02 -0.98
CA PHE A 17 6.24 3.62 -2.03
C PHE A 17 5.02 2.78 -2.37
N ARG A 18 5.16 1.45 -2.46
CA ARG A 18 4.01 0.56 -2.68
C ARG A 18 2.93 0.67 -1.60
N VAL A 19 3.33 0.88 -0.34
CA VAL A 19 2.38 1.12 0.76
C VAL A 19 1.68 2.47 0.54
N LEU A 20 2.43 3.53 0.27
CA LEU A 20 1.88 4.87 0.07
C LEU A 20 0.91 4.91 -1.12
N ASP A 21 1.26 4.30 -2.24
CA ASP A 21 0.42 4.22 -3.43
C ASP A 21 -0.90 3.49 -3.13
N ALA A 22 -0.82 2.35 -2.42
CA ALA A 22 -2.02 1.61 -2.02
C ALA A 22 -2.91 2.41 -1.06
N MET A 23 -2.32 3.21 -0.18
CA MET A 23 -3.06 4.07 0.74
C MET A 23 -3.68 5.28 0.03
N GLU A 24 -3.02 5.82 -1.00
CA GLU A 24 -3.57 6.84 -1.88
C GLU A 24 -4.79 6.31 -2.65
N ASP A 25 -4.69 5.11 -3.23
CA ASP A 25 -5.82 4.46 -3.90
C ASP A 25 -7.03 4.28 -2.96
N ILE A 26 -6.78 3.90 -1.70
CA ILE A 26 -7.83 3.75 -0.68
C ILE A 26 -8.45 5.11 -0.37
N ARG A 27 -7.64 6.15 -0.19
CA ARG A 27 -8.10 7.52 0.06
C ARG A 27 -9.01 8.00 -1.06
N ASP A 28 -8.67 7.72 -2.31
CA ASP A 28 -9.46 8.14 -3.46
C ASP A 28 -10.83 7.44 -3.47
N ILE A 29 -10.91 6.15 -3.13
CA ILE A 29 -12.21 5.46 -2.96
C ILE A 29 -13.05 6.12 -1.85
N TRP A 30 -12.45 6.52 -0.74
CA TRP A 30 -13.17 7.22 0.33
C TRP A 30 -13.66 8.61 -0.10
N ARG A 31 -12.88 9.31 -0.92
CA ARG A 31 -13.28 10.60 -1.47
C ARG A 31 -14.45 10.45 -2.44
N ASP A 32 -14.41 9.44 -3.30
CA ASP A 32 -15.45 9.19 -4.31
C ASP A 32 -16.78 8.75 -3.69
N THR A 33 -16.73 8.09 -2.54
CA THR A 33 -17.92 7.60 -1.82
C THR A 33 -18.37 8.54 -0.70
N ALA A 34 -17.72 9.69 -0.55
CA ALA A 34 -18.14 10.71 0.40
C ALA A 34 -19.53 11.29 0.04
N PRO A 35 -20.32 11.73 1.03
CA PRO A 35 -20.02 11.78 2.46
C PRO A 35 -20.43 10.53 3.25
N LEU A 36 -21.18 9.60 2.63
CA LEU A 36 -21.78 8.45 3.32
C LEU A 36 -20.85 7.24 3.40
N GLN A 37 -19.81 7.20 2.56
CA GLN A 37 -18.88 6.07 2.40
C GLN A 37 -19.59 4.73 2.18
N ASP A 38 -20.76 4.77 1.54
CA ASP A 38 -21.50 3.56 1.25
C ASP A 38 -20.89 2.91 0.00
N LEU A 39 -20.09 1.89 0.25
CA LEU A 39 -19.39 1.15 -0.79
C LEU A 39 -20.28 0.05 -1.35
N ASP A 40 -20.43 0.02 -2.67
CA ASP A 40 -20.95 -1.17 -3.36
C ASP A 40 -20.00 -2.37 -3.24
N GLU A 41 -20.45 -3.55 -3.65
CA GLU A 41 -19.68 -4.80 -3.53
C GLU A 41 -18.34 -4.71 -4.28
N ALA A 42 -18.32 -4.10 -5.48
CA ALA A 42 -17.11 -3.96 -6.28
C ALA A 42 -16.10 -2.98 -5.63
N GLN A 43 -16.59 -1.90 -5.03
CA GLN A 43 -15.78 -0.93 -4.30
C GLN A 43 -15.21 -1.55 -3.02
N ARG A 44 -15.99 -2.36 -2.29
CA ARG A 44 -15.50 -3.10 -1.11
C ARG A 44 -14.36 -4.04 -1.50
N ASP A 45 -14.55 -4.83 -2.55
CA ASP A 45 -13.51 -5.73 -3.05
C ASP A 45 -12.25 -4.97 -3.47
N LYS A 46 -12.43 -3.81 -4.13
CA LYS A 46 -11.32 -2.93 -4.51
C LYS A 46 -10.56 -2.43 -3.27
N VAL A 47 -11.25 -1.95 -2.24
CA VAL A 47 -10.63 -1.50 -0.98
C VAL A 47 -9.88 -2.66 -0.32
N LEU A 48 -10.52 -3.83 -0.17
CA LEU A 48 -9.89 -5.00 0.46
C LEU A 48 -8.62 -5.43 -0.29
N LYS A 49 -8.65 -5.42 -1.62
CA LYS A 49 -7.48 -5.73 -2.44
C LYS A 49 -6.32 -4.74 -2.22
N LYS A 50 -6.63 -3.44 -2.13
CA LYS A 50 -5.62 -2.40 -1.86
C LYS A 50 -5.06 -2.51 -0.44
N ILE A 51 -5.90 -2.77 0.55
CA ILE A 51 -5.46 -3.05 1.94
C ILE A 51 -4.53 -4.27 1.96
N GLY A 52 -4.90 -5.35 1.28
CA GLY A 52 -4.06 -6.56 1.19
C GLY A 52 -2.70 -6.28 0.54
N ALA A 53 -2.68 -5.47 -0.53
CA ALA A 53 -1.43 -5.05 -1.17
C ALA A 53 -0.54 -4.21 -0.23
N ALA A 54 -1.13 -3.25 0.50
CA ALA A 54 -0.42 -2.44 1.48
C ALA A 54 0.18 -3.30 2.60
N ARG A 55 -0.60 -4.24 3.16
CA ARG A 55 -0.11 -5.18 4.19
C ARG A 55 1.07 -6.00 3.69
N LYS A 56 0.97 -6.60 2.51
CA LYS A 56 2.07 -7.37 1.92
C LYS A 56 3.35 -6.54 1.73
N ALA A 57 3.22 -5.28 1.34
CA ALA A 57 4.35 -4.38 1.20
C ALA A 57 4.94 -3.97 2.56
N LEU A 58 4.11 -3.80 3.59
CA LEU A 58 4.56 -3.59 4.97
C LEU A 58 5.32 -4.80 5.52
N ASP A 59 4.79 -6.02 5.35
CA ASP A 59 5.46 -7.25 5.79
C ASP A 59 6.85 -7.40 5.14
N GLN A 60 6.96 -7.03 3.85
CA GLN A 60 8.24 -7.01 3.14
C GLN A 60 9.19 -5.95 3.69
N LEU A 61 8.68 -4.76 4.02
CA LEU A 61 9.48 -3.68 4.61
C LEU A 61 9.99 -4.08 5.99
N GLU A 62 9.15 -4.66 6.85
CA GLU A 62 9.52 -5.14 8.18
C GLU A 62 10.63 -6.20 8.11
N GLY A 63 10.53 -7.15 7.18
CA GLY A 63 11.60 -8.15 6.95
C GLY A 63 12.91 -7.56 6.41
N LEU A 64 12.91 -6.31 5.96
CA LEU A 64 14.10 -5.60 5.49
C LEU A 64 14.70 -4.69 6.56
N LEU A 65 14.02 -4.38 7.67
CA LEU A 65 14.49 -3.48 8.74
C LEU A 65 15.57 -4.14 9.62
#